data_AF-A0A7S4IU20-F1
#
_entry.id   AF-A0A7S4IU20-F1
#
_cell.length_a   1.000
_cell.length_b   1.000
_cell.length_c   1.000
_cell.angle_alpha   90.00
_cell.angle_beta   90.00
_cell.angle_gamma   90.00
#
_symmetry.space_group_name_H-M   'P 1'
#
loop_
_entity.id
_entity.type
_entity.pdbx_description
1 polymer ?
#
loop_
_entity_poly.entity_id
_entity_poly.type
_entity_poly.pdbx_seq_one_letter_code
_entity_poly.pdbx_strand_id
1 'polypeptide(L)'
;MNDIKGESISINNRIALILEECGTLHASDLKRFSVGIISGFSPVKVEGIPPIKSLCTRPDYCIDTNQQVWEIKLRNTNEERAFGDKIYAEKVPFLERVHLMASSDSHYIVKLMNGTILVK
;
A
#
# COMPACT_ATOMS: atom_id res chain seq x y z
N MET A 1 -15.55 -16.20 8.89
CA MET A 1 -14.35 -15.34 8.82
C MET A 1 -13.66 -15.74 7.54
N ASN A 2 -13.62 -14.88 6.53
CA ASN A 2 -12.99 -15.22 5.25
C ASN A 2 -11.49 -15.00 5.39
N ASP A 3 -10.72 -16.09 5.33
CA ASP A 3 -9.26 -16.01 5.26
C ASP A 3 -8.89 -15.29 3.97
N ILE A 4 -8.31 -14.10 4.08
CA ILE A 4 -7.74 -13.37 2.95
C ILE A 4 -6.46 -14.10 2.57
N LYS A 5 -6.51 -14.90 1.51
CA LYS A 5 -5.34 -15.51 0.88
C LYS A 5 -4.73 -14.51 -0.11
N GLY A 6 -3.89 -13.61 0.41
CA GLY A 6 -3.12 -12.70 -0.43
C GLY A 6 -1.77 -13.30 -0.81
N GLU A 7 -1.37 -13.14 -2.07
CA GLU A 7 -0.09 -13.67 -2.58
C GLU A 7 1.08 -12.74 -2.30
N SER A 8 0.81 -11.43 -2.11
CA SER A 8 1.85 -10.41 -1.93
C SER A 8 1.54 -9.54 -0.72
N ILE A 9 2.56 -9.37 0.13
CA ILE A 9 2.49 -8.55 1.34
C ILE A 9 3.60 -7.50 1.29
N SER A 10 3.24 -6.25 1.57
CA SER A 10 4.19 -5.16 1.82
C SER A 10 3.97 -4.62 3.23
N ILE A 11 5.05 -4.39 3.97
CA ILE A 11 4.99 -4.04 5.39
C ILE A 11 5.86 -2.81 5.64
N ASN A 12 5.24 -1.73 6.10
CA ASN A 12 5.97 -0.58 6.63
C ASN A 12 5.93 -0.53 8.17
N ASN A 13 6.38 0.57 8.77
CA ASN A 13 6.46 0.69 10.23
C ASN A 13 5.08 0.75 10.93
N ARG A 14 3.97 0.84 10.19
CA ARG A 14 2.60 1.01 10.71
C ARG A 14 1.52 0.25 9.94
N ILE A 15 1.71 -0.18 8.71
CA ILE A 15 0.67 -0.83 7.90
C ILE A 15 1.22 -2.08 7.23
N ALA A 16 0.43 -3.14 7.23
CA ALA A 16 0.57 -4.26 6.31
C ALA A 16 -0.43 -4.10 5.16
N LEU A 17 0.09 -4.08 3.93
CA LEU A 17 -0.69 -4.13 2.70
C LEU A 17 -0.72 -5.56 2.18
N ILE A 18 -1.90 -6.01 1.77
CA ILE A 18 -2.12 -7.35 1.24
C ILE A 18 -2.82 -7.22 -0.11
N LEU A 19 -2.23 -7.87 -1.11
CA LEU A 19 -2.80 -7.96 -2.45
C LEU A 19 -3.37 -9.36 -2.66
N GLU A 20 -4.68 -9.43 -2.91
CA GLU A 20 -5.34 -10.65 -3.38
C GLU A 20 -5.07 -10.89 -4.87
N GLU A 21 -5.18 -12.14 -5.32
CA GLU A 21 -5.05 -12.54 -6.74
C GLU A 21 -5.99 -11.73 -7.67
N CYS A 22 -7.17 -11.34 -7.16
CA CYS A 22 -8.15 -10.57 -7.91
C CYS A 22 -7.78 -9.08 -8.08
N GLY A 23 -6.65 -8.64 -7.51
CA GLY A 23 -6.21 -7.25 -7.50
C GLY A 23 -6.84 -6.40 -6.41
N THR A 24 -7.63 -6.97 -5.51
CA THR A 24 -8.18 -6.23 -4.36
C THR A 24 -7.07 -5.96 -3.34
N LEU A 25 -6.95 -4.69 -2.92
CA LEU A 25 -6.00 -4.28 -1.91
C LEU A 25 -6.68 -4.23 -0.54
N HIS A 26 -6.06 -4.89 0.43
CA HIS A 26 -6.40 -4.77 1.83
C HIS A 26 -5.26 -4.12 2.58
N ALA A 27 -5.60 -3.39 3.64
CA ALA A 27 -4.64 -2.77 4.52
C ALA A 27 -5.01 -3.05 5.97
N SER A 28 -4.01 -3.18 6.82
CA SER A 28 -4.21 -3.39 8.25
C SER A 28 -3.19 -2.59 9.02
N ASP A 29 -3.66 -1.83 10.01
CA ASP A 29 -2.78 -1.14 10.95
C ASP A 29 -2.06 -2.17 11.83
N LEU A 30 -0.73 -2.07 11.83
CA LEU A 30 0.13 -2.81 12.71
C LEU A 30 0.06 -2.14 14.07
N LYS A 31 -0.93 -2.54 14.88
CA LYS A 31 -0.91 -2.22 16.31
C LYS A 31 0.46 -2.61 16.84
N ARG A 32 1.22 -1.63 17.35
CA ARG A 32 2.55 -1.81 17.97
C ARG A 32 2.48 -2.94 19.00
N PHE A 33 2.81 -4.15 18.60
CA PHE A 33 3.11 -5.25 19.51
C PHE A 33 4.56 -5.64 19.27
N SER A 34 5.37 -5.19 20.22
CA SER A 34 6.69 -5.72 20.51
C SER A 34 6.61 -7.26 20.52
N VAL A 35 7.34 -7.86 19.58
CA VAL A 35 7.81 -9.25 19.62
C VAL A 35 6.71 -10.33 19.69
N GLY A 36 6.37 -10.89 18.53
CA GLY A 36 5.80 -12.23 18.45
C GLY A 36 4.30 -12.28 18.13
N ILE A 37 4.02 -12.70 16.89
CA ILE A 37 2.76 -13.25 16.39
C ILE A 37 1.55 -12.31 16.48
N ILE A 38 1.12 -11.85 15.30
CA ILE A 38 -0.09 -11.05 15.09
C ILE A 38 -1.33 -11.94 15.35
N SER A 39 -1.77 -12.07 16.60
CA SER A 39 -3.08 -12.62 16.92
C SER A 39 -4.08 -11.48 17.07
N GLY A 40 -4.81 -11.17 15.99
CA GLY A 40 -5.80 -10.07 15.95
C GLY A 40 -5.82 -9.30 14.64
N PHE A 41 -5.47 -9.96 13.53
CA PHE A 41 -5.38 -9.36 12.21
C PHE A 41 -6.77 -9.28 11.57
N SER A 42 -7.22 -8.09 11.20
CA SER A 42 -8.45 -7.90 10.42
C SER A 42 -8.16 -6.87 9.34
N PRO A 43 -7.78 -7.30 8.13
CA PRO A 43 -7.55 -6.39 7.02
C PRO A 43 -8.84 -5.68 6.67
N VAL A 44 -8.75 -4.38 6.40
CA VAL A 44 -9.84 -3.62 5.81
C VAL A 44 -9.57 -3.44 4.33
N LYS A 45 -10.59 -3.58 3.50
CA LYS A 45 -10.49 -3.29 2.07
C LYS A 45 -10.21 -1.80 1.88
N VAL A 46 -9.24 -1.47 1.03
CA VAL A 46 -8.98 -0.08 0.64
C VAL A 46 -9.98 0.30 -0.44
N GLU A 47 -10.90 1.19 -0.12
CA GLU A 47 -11.94 1.63 -1.05
C GLU A 47 -11.46 2.80 -1.94
N GLY A 48 -12.10 2.95 -3.10
CA GLY A 48 -11.86 4.10 -3.99
C GLY A 48 -10.63 3.99 -4.90
N ILE A 49 -10.01 2.81 -5.00
CA ILE A 49 -8.90 2.55 -5.93
C ILE A 49 -9.23 1.44 -6.94
N PRO A 50 -8.66 1.49 -8.17
CA PRO A 50 -8.78 0.41 -9.13
C PRO A 50 -8.06 -0.86 -8.66
N PRO A 51 -8.27 -2.01 -9.34
CA PRO A 51 -7.53 -3.23 -9.08
C PRO A 51 -6.01 -3.00 -9.15
N ILE A 52 -5.29 -3.53 -8.17
CA ILE A 52 -3.86 -3.39 -8.01
C ILE A 52 -3.14 -4.54 -8.69
N LYS A 53 -2.07 -4.20 -9.42
CA LYS A 53 -1.20 -5.16 -10.11
C LYS A 53 0.00 -5.55 -9.26
N SER A 54 0.55 -4.62 -8.47
CA SER A 54 1.75 -4.86 -7.69
C SER A 54 1.88 -3.94 -6.48
N LEU A 55 2.52 -4.44 -5.43
CA LEU A 55 2.91 -3.68 -4.25
C LEU A 55 4.39 -3.27 -4.32
N CYS A 56 4.73 -2.13 -3.73
CA CYS A 56 6.11 -1.73 -3.50
C CYS A 56 6.46 -1.95 -2.03
N THR A 57 7.69 -2.42 -1.76
CA THR A 57 8.10 -2.92 -0.45
C THR A 57 8.10 -1.86 0.65
N ARG A 58 8.51 -0.62 0.35
CA ARG A 58 8.41 0.59 1.21
C ARG A 58 8.75 1.83 0.38
N PRO A 59 8.12 3.01 0.49
CA PRO A 59 6.92 3.29 1.26
C PRO A 59 5.68 2.68 0.59
N ASP A 60 4.50 2.92 1.15
CA ASP A 60 3.21 2.27 0.83
C ASP A 60 2.67 2.64 -0.56
N TYR A 61 3.46 2.44 -1.60
CA TYR A 61 3.03 2.62 -2.98
C TYR A 61 2.50 1.32 -3.56
N CYS A 62 1.46 1.43 -4.37
CA CYS A 62 0.98 0.36 -5.22
C CYS A 62 0.78 0.86 -6.65
N ILE A 63 0.83 -0.07 -7.60
CA ILE A 63 0.60 0.20 -9.02
C ILE A 63 -0.71 -0.48 -9.42
N ASP A 64 -1.64 0.30 -9.98
CA ASP A 64 -2.89 -0.24 -10.48
C ASP A 64 -2.74 -0.92 -11.86
N THR A 65 -3.80 -1.59 -12.31
CA THR A 65 -3.83 -2.24 -13.63
C THR A 65 -3.71 -1.26 -14.81
N ASN A 66 -3.93 0.04 -14.60
CA ASN A 66 -3.72 1.13 -15.56
C ASN A 66 -2.33 1.78 -15.42
N GLN A 67 -1.42 1.15 -14.66
CA GLN A 67 -0.06 1.59 -14.44
C GLN A 67 0.06 2.94 -13.73
N GLN A 68 -0.97 3.35 -12.99
CA GLN A 68 -0.94 4.54 -12.13
C GLN A 68 -0.36 4.18 -10.77
N VAL A 69 0.36 5.13 -10.17
CA VAL A 69 0.91 4.98 -8.82
C VAL A 69 -0.05 5.57 -7.80
N TRP A 70 -0.30 4.81 -6.75
CA TRP A 70 -1.11 5.22 -5.61
C TRP A 70 -0.28 5.14 -4.34
N GLU A 71 -0.40 6.14 -3.48
CA GLU A 71 0.19 6.20 -2.15
C GLU A 71 -0.88 5.85 -1.13
N ILE A 72 -0.64 4.84 -0.30
CA ILE A 72 -1.52 4.50 0.82
C ILE A 72 -1.04 5.28 2.05
N LYS A 73 -1.98 5.96 2.72
CA LYS A 73 -1.71 6.86 3.84
C LYS A 73 -2.61 6.52 5.03
N LEU A 74 -2.08 6.76 6.22
CA LEU A 74 -2.87 6.85 7.44
C LEU A 74 -3.27 8.30 7.65
N ARG A 75 -4.57 8.59 7.73
CA ARG A 75 -5.02 9.90 8.19
C ARG A 75 -4.99 9.90 9.70
N ASN A 76 -3.94 10.50 10.26
CA ASN A 76 -3.89 10.81 11.68
C ASN A 76 -4.66 12.12 11.87
N THR A 77 -5.99 12.06 11.95
CA THR A 77 -6.77 13.23 12.33
C THR A 77 -6.58 13.39 13.84
N ASN A 78 -6.00 14.52 14.27
CA ASN A 78 -5.85 14.82 15.71
C ASN A 78 -7.22 14.85 16.45
N GLU A 79 -8.33 14.87 15.70
CA GLU A 79 -9.70 14.86 16.20
C GLU A 79 -10.32 13.44 16.32
N GLU A 80 -9.77 12.39 15.69
CA GLU A 80 -10.28 11.01 15.79
C GLU A 80 -9.44 10.11 16.72
N ARG A 81 -8.87 10.65 17.80
CA ARG A 81 -8.32 9.81 18.90
C ARG A 81 -9.35 8.87 19.54
N ALA A 82 -10.63 8.99 19.16
CA ALA A 82 -11.70 8.15 19.66
C ALA A 82 -11.97 6.88 18.82
N PHE A 83 -11.74 6.85 17.50
CA PHE A 83 -12.08 5.66 16.69
C PHE A 83 -11.28 5.59 15.38
N GLY A 84 -10.33 4.65 15.34
CA GLY A 84 -9.82 3.98 14.13
C GLY A 84 -9.12 4.86 13.11
N ASP A 85 -7.79 4.76 13.03
CA ASP A 85 -6.99 5.34 11.94
C ASP A 85 -7.61 4.95 10.58
N LYS A 86 -8.05 5.95 9.80
CA LYS A 86 -8.59 5.71 8.47
C LYS A 86 -7.45 5.59 7.48
N ILE A 87 -7.35 4.42 6.85
CA ILE A 87 -6.46 4.16 5.72
C ILE A 87 -7.13 4.71 4.47
N TYR A 88 -6.41 5.52 3.71
CA TYR A 88 -6.86 6.03 2.43
C TYR A 88 -5.76 5.93 1.39
N ALA A 89 -6.14 5.96 0.13
CA ALA A 89 -5.22 5.96 -0.99
C ALA A 89 -5.34 7.28 -1.77
N GLU A 90 -4.21 7.78 -2.25
CA GLU A 90 -4.13 8.98 -3.07
C GLU A 90 -3.29 8.70 -4.31
N LYS A 91 -3.79 9.11 -5.47
CA LYS A 91 -3.03 8.99 -6.72
C LYS A 91 -1.84 9.93 -6.70
N VAL A 92 -0.65 9.46 -7.06
CA VAL A 92 0.56 10.29 -7.14
C VAL A 92 0.51 11.13 -8.41
N PRO A 93 0.29 12.45 -8.34
CA PRO A 93 -0.13 13.23 -9.50
C PRO A 93 0.98 13.47 -10.53
N PHE A 94 2.25 13.37 -10.12
CA PHE A 94 3.41 13.61 -10.99
C PHE A 94 3.97 12.33 -11.63
N LEU A 95 3.40 11.16 -11.35
CA LEU A 95 3.78 9.89 -11.98
C LEU A 95 2.65 9.43 -12.89
N GLU A 96 2.78 9.69 -14.20
CA GLU A 96 1.71 9.44 -15.15
C GLU A 96 1.46 7.95 -15.41
N ARG A 97 2.50 7.18 -15.80
CA ARG A 97 2.42 5.73 -16.00
C ARG A 97 3.76 5.05 -15.75
N VAL A 98 3.77 4.07 -14.84
CA VAL A 98 4.98 3.33 -14.48
C VAL A 98 4.89 1.88 -14.93
N HIS A 99 5.99 1.37 -15.51
CA HIS A 99 6.12 -0.03 -15.86
C HIS A 99 6.47 -0.88 -14.65
N LEU A 100 7.39 -0.36 -13.82
CA LEU A 100 7.89 -1.00 -12.61
C LEU A 100 8.31 0.06 -11.60
N MET A 101 8.10 -0.25 -10.33
CA MET A 101 8.59 0.52 -9.21
C MET A 101 9.17 -0.43 -8.17
N ALA A 102 10.34 -0.07 -7.70
CA ALA A 102 10.93 -0.63 -6.48
C ALA A 102 11.24 0.54 -5.57
N SER A 103 11.00 0.38 -4.28
CA SER A 103 11.24 1.45 -3.33
C SER A 103 11.72 0.90 -1.99
N SER A 104 12.45 1.74 -1.27
CA SER A 104 12.82 1.54 0.14
C SER A 104 12.61 2.82 0.95
N ASP A 105 13.09 2.86 2.18
CA ASP A 105 13.03 4.04 3.03
C ASP A 105 13.75 5.22 2.35
N SER A 106 12.98 6.24 1.97
CA SER A 106 13.41 7.46 1.28
C SER A 106 13.98 7.29 -0.15
N HIS A 107 14.07 6.08 -0.68
CA HIS A 107 14.63 5.82 -2.00
C HIS A 107 13.63 5.13 -2.93
N TYR A 108 13.73 5.40 -4.22
CA TYR A 108 12.96 4.68 -5.22
C TYR A 108 13.70 4.54 -6.54
N ILE A 109 13.35 3.50 -7.28
CA ILE A 109 13.67 3.32 -8.69
C ILE A 109 12.34 3.11 -9.41
N VAL A 110 12.03 4.01 -10.34
CA VAL A 110 10.81 3.97 -11.14
C VAL A 110 11.20 3.90 -12.61
N LYS A 111 10.69 2.90 -13.32
CA LYS A 111 10.78 2.82 -14.78
C LYS A 111 9.46 3.29 -15.38
N LEU A 112 9.48 4.40 -16.11
CA LEU A 112 8.33 4.92 -16.83
C LEU A 112 8.05 4.10 -18.09
N MET A 113 6.83 4.22 -18.63
CA MET A 113 6.42 3.52 -19.85
C MET A 113 7.22 3.89 -21.10
N ASN A 114 7.79 5.10 -21.14
CA ASN A 114 8.66 5.56 -22.24
C ASN A 114 10.12 5.08 -22.10
N GLY A 115 10.44 4.28 -21.08
CA GLY A 115 11.78 3.76 -20.82
C GLY A 115 12.65 4.63 -19.90
N THR A 116 12.23 5.85 -19.56
CA THR A 116 12.93 6.71 -18.60
C THR A 116 13.01 6.04 -17.23
N ILE A 117 14.17 6.13 -16.59
CA ILE A 117 14.39 5.66 -15.22
C ILE A 117 14.55 6.87 -14.31
N LEU A 118 13.71 6.97 -13.29
CA LEU A 118 13.80 7.96 -12.22
C LEU A 118 14.35 7.29 -10.97
N VAL A 119 15.33 7.93 -10.33
CA VAL A 119 15.93 7.47 -9.08
C VAL A 119 15.93 8.57 -8.05
N LYS A 120 15.70 8.20 -6.79
CA LYS A 120 15.88 9.05 -5.62
C LYS A 120 16.51 8.22 -4.51
#